data_AF-A0A3A8UCW9-F1
#
_entry.id   AF-A0A3A8UCW9-F1
#
_cell.length_a   1.000
_cell.length_b   1.000
_cell.length_c   1.000
_cell.angle_alpha   90.00
_cell.angle_beta   90.00
_cell.angle_gamma   90.00
#
_symmetry.space_group_name_H-M   'P 1'
#
loop_
_entity.id
_entity.type
_entity.pdbx_description
1 polymer ?
#
loop_
_entity_poly.entity_id
_entity_poly.type
_entity_poly.pdbx_seq_one_letter_code
_entity_poly.pdbx_strand_id
1 'polypeptide(L)'
;MSNTAFAAGWQKDNTGWWWQNDNGSYPSNTWQWVDGNHDGVSECYYFDGNGYMLANTTTPDGYVVNADGAWVVSGTVQTKAAEAQTATENQEQSSVDIYGNYVNPYGEVITLTNENGALILRYYEDKGGEMEILASAMQKVNDTTYQSTTYEAVNIKFTNNTTFTFYDGIVYTKQ
;
A
#
# COMPACT_ATOMS: atom_id res chain seq x y z
N MET A 1 -4.94 33.00 -30.39
CA MET A 1 -6.33 32.56 -30.15
C MET A 1 -6.36 31.98 -28.75
N SER A 2 -7.09 32.64 -27.85
CA SER A 2 -7.17 32.27 -26.44
C SER A 2 -8.10 31.07 -26.31
N ASN A 3 -7.55 29.86 -26.25
CA ASN A 3 -8.31 28.70 -25.82
C ASN A 3 -8.57 28.87 -24.32
N THR A 4 -9.82 29.13 -23.94
CA THR A 4 -10.29 28.85 -22.58
C THR A 4 -10.15 27.35 -22.37
N ALA A 5 -9.04 26.91 -21.78
CA ALA A 5 -8.92 25.54 -21.26
C ALA A 5 -9.93 25.47 -20.10
N PHE A 6 -11.04 24.76 -20.31
CA PHE A 6 -11.91 24.41 -19.20
C PHE A 6 -11.14 23.37 -18.41
N ALA A 7 -10.50 23.75 -17.30
CA ALA A 7 -9.86 22.74 -16.46
C ALA A 7 -10.92 21.71 -16.04
N ALA A 8 -10.60 20.43 -16.22
CA ALA A 8 -11.46 19.36 -15.76
C ALA A 8 -11.73 19.52 -14.25
N GLY A 9 -12.97 19.31 -13.81
CA GLY A 9 -13.36 19.69 -12.46
C GLY A 9 -14.63 19.03 -11.96
N TRP A 10 -14.72 18.93 -10.64
CA TRP A 10 -15.90 18.47 -9.93
C TRP A 10 -17.01 19.51 -10.00
N GLN A 11 -18.20 19.06 -10.35
CA GLN A 11 -19.42 19.84 -10.40
C GLN A 11 -20.47 19.24 -9.46
N LYS A 12 -21.35 20.07 -8.90
CA LYS A 12 -22.38 19.64 -7.95
C LYS A 12 -23.71 20.35 -8.20
N ASP A 13 -24.79 19.59 -8.09
CA ASP A 13 -26.16 20.08 -8.16
C ASP A 13 -27.03 19.42 -7.08
N ASN A 14 -28.36 19.56 -7.20
CA ASN A 14 -29.31 18.98 -6.25
C ASN A 14 -29.37 17.44 -6.30
N THR A 15 -28.89 16.83 -7.37
CA THR A 15 -28.91 15.38 -7.57
C THR A 15 -27.63 14.75 -7.03
N GLY A 16 -26.47 15.35 -7.32
CA GLY A 16 -25.20 14.80 -6.87
C GLY A 16 -23.97 15.53 -7.42
N TRP A 17 -22.83 14.86 -7.30
CA TRP A 17 -21.56 15.29 -7.88
C TRP A 17 -21.36 14.63 -9.24
N TRP A 18 -20.80 15.35 -10.21
CA TRP A 18 -20.32 14.77 -11.48
C TRP A 18 -18.98 15.38 -11.86
N TRP A 19 -18.25 14.70 -12.73
CA TRP A 19 -16.98 15.18 -13.25
C TRP A 19 -17.16 15.74 -14.65
N GLN A 20 -16.68 16.95 -14.88
CA GLN A 20 -16.60 17.53 -16.22
C GLN A 20 -15.15 17.47 -16.69
N ASN A 21 -14.91 16.80 -17.82
CA ASN A 21 -13.62 16.75 -18.50
C ASN A 21 -13.29 18.09 -19.19
N ASP A 22 -12.02 18.27 -19.58
CA ASP A 22 -11.55 19.53 -20.19
C ASP A 22 -12.25 19.86 -21.52
N ASN A 23 -12.68 18.84 -22.25
CA ASN A 23 -13.47 18.97 -23.47
C ASN A 23 -14.98 19.24 -23.23
N GLY A 24 -15.41 19.42 -21.98
CA GLY A 24 -16.81 19.60 -21.57
C GLY A 24 -17.65 18.32 -21.50
N SER A 25 -17.09 17.16 -21.88
CA SER A 25 -17.75 15.85 -21.71
C SER A 25 -17.74 15.39 -20.26
N TYR A 26 -18.56 14.40 -19.93
CA TYR A 26 -18.59 13.79 -18.60
C TYR A 26 -18.66 12.26 -18.70
N PRO A 27 -18.03 11.51 -17.78
CA PRO A 27 -18.15 10.07 -17.71
C PRO A 27 -19.58 9.67 -17.33
N SER A 28 -20.10 8.62 -17.94
CA SER A 28 -21.40 8.01 -17.59
C SER A 28 -21.31 6.49 -17.71
N ASN A 29 -21.93 5.80 -16.76
CA ASN A 29 -21.93 4.35 -16.61
C ASN A 29 -20.51 3.73 -16.69
N THR A 30 -19.53 4.41 -16.11
CA THR A 30 -18.12 4.04 -16.21
C THR A 30 -17.32 4.49 -15.00
N TRP A 31 -16.21 3.80 -14.74
CA TRP A 31 -15.17 4.24 -13.83
C TRP A 31 -14.30 5.30 -14.50
N GLN A 32 -13.91 6.32 -13.75
CA GLN A 32 -12.99 7.35 -14.21
C GLN A 32 -12.02 7.68 -13.08
N TRP A 33 -10.74 7.77 -13.46
CA TRP A 33 -9.69 8.33 -12.59
C TRP A 33 -9.76 9.85 -12.68
N VAL A 34 -9.90 10.48 -11.53
CA VAL A 34 -10.10 11.92 -11.38
C VAL A 34 -9.07 12.45 -10.40
N ASP A 35 -8.21 13.36 -10.86
CA ASP A 35 -7.34 14.18 -10.01
C ASP A 35 -8.08 15.49 -9.73
N GLY A 36 -8.98 15.46 -8.74
CA GLY A 36 -9.84 16.60 -8.43
C GLY A 36 -9.12 17.72 -7.68
N ASN A 37 -8.11 17.36 -6.88
CA ASN A 37 -7.32 18.26 -6.06
C ASN A 37 -6.05 18.74 -6.76
N HIS A 38 -5.76 18.23 -7.95
CA HIS A 38 -4.57 18.55 -8.76
C HIS A 38 -3.27 18.32 -7.98
N ASP A 39 -3.26 17.34 -7.08
CA ASP A 39 -2.08 16.98 -6.30
C ASP A 39 -1.16 15.99 -7.07
N GLY A 40 -1.56 15.61 -8.29
CA GLY A 40 -0.88 14.64 -9.12
C GLY A 40 -1.29 13.20 -8.82
N VAL A 41 -2.30 12.98 -7.96
CA VAL A 41 -2.86 11.70 -7.58
C VAL A 41 -4.35 11.67 -7.93
N SER A 42 -4.71 10.88 -8.93
CA SER A 42 -6.10 10.65 -9.29
C SER A 42 -6.73 9.58 -8.41
N GLU A 43 -7.94 9.76 -7.90
CA GLU A 43 -8.71 8.66 -7.31
C GLU A 43 -9.75 8.10 -8.29
N CYS A 44 -10.18 6.85 -8.08
CA CYS A 44 -11.12 6.18 -8.97
C CYS A 44 -12.55 6.38 -8.47
N TYR A 45 -13.42 6.92 -9.33
CA TYR A 45 -14.83 7.16 -9.02
C TYR A 45 -15.73 6.51 -10.07
N TYR A 46 -16.88 6.01 -9.64
CA TYR A 46 -17.88 5.43 -10.53
C TYR A 46 -19.01 6.42 -10.81
N PHE A 47 -19.32 6.60 -12.09
CA PHE A 47 -20.42 7.46 -12.55
C PHE A 47 -21.58 6.61 -13.05
N ASP A 48 -22.79 6.91 -12.59
CA ASP A 48 -24.02 6.23 -12.98
C ASP A 48 -24.39 6.52 -14.44
N GLY A 49 -25.48 5.92 -14.93
CA GLY A 49 -25.97 6.13 -16.30
C GLY A 49 -26.36 7.57 -16.64
N ASN A 50 -26.56 8.43 -15.64
CA ASN A 50 -26.84 9.86 -15.81
C ASN A 50 -25.57 10.72 -15.73
N GLY A 51 -24.45 10.13 -15.32
CA GLY A 51 -23.17 10.81 -15.13
C GLY A 51 -22.92 11.31 -13.71
N TYR A 52 -23.73 10.89 -12.73
CA TYR A 52 -23.53 11.23 -11.32
C TYR A 52 -22.64 10.23 -10.61
N MET A 53 -21.73 10.73 -9.81
CA MET A 53 -20.83 9.95 -8.97
C MET A 53 -21.63 9.20 -7.90
N LEU A 54 -21.37 7.90 -7.79
CA LEU A 54 -21.86 7.09 -6.67
C LEU A 54 -21.00 7.33 -5.43
N ALA A 55 -21.64 7.49 -4.26
CA ALA A 55 -20.99 7.62 -2.97
C ALA A 55 -21.66 6.75 -1.92
N ASN A 56 -20.88 6.25 -0.97
CA ASN A 56 -21.30 5.46 0.18
C ASN A 56 -22.19 4.27 -0.19
N THR A 57 -21.85 3.57 -1.27
CA THR A 57 -22.70 2.53 -1.85
C THR A 57 -21.87 1.45 -2.54
N THR A 58 -22.53 0.39 -2.98
CA THR A 58 -21.95 -0.64 -3.84
C THR A 58 -22.38 -0.36 -5.27
N THR A 59 -21.43 -0.31 -6.19
CA THR A 59 -21.68 -0.11 -7.61
C THR A 59 -22.37 -1.35 -8.21
N PRO A 60 -23.08 -1.22 -9.35
CA PRO A 60 -23.83 -2.32 -9.96
C PRO A 60 -22.96 -3.53 -10.36
N ASP A 61 -21.67 -3.30 -10.59
CA ASP A 61 -20.64 -4.27 -10.90
C ASP A 61 -20.00 -4.93 -9.66
N GLY A 62 -20.43 -4.55 -8.45
CA GLY A 62 -20.07 -5.22 -7.20
C GLY A 62 -18.88 -4.62 -6.44
N TYR A 63 -18.36 -3.47 -6.86
CA TYR A 63 -17.32 -2.76 -6.14
C TYR A 63 -17.92 -1.81 -5.11
N VAL A 64 -17.15 -1.48 -4.08
CA VAL A 64 -17.59 -0.59 -3.00
C VAL A 64 -16.95 0.78 -3.18
N VAL A 65 -17.73 1.85 -3.01
CA VAL A 65 -17.23 3.22 -2.92
C VAL A 65 -17.45 3.76 -1.51
N ASN A 66 -16.49 4.52 -0.99
CA ASN A 66 -16.57 5.12 0.34
C ASN A 66 -17.53 6.33 0.38
N ALA A 67 -17.63 6.99 1.53
CA ALA A 67 -18.48 8.18 1.71
C ALA A 67 -18.13 9.34 0.76
N ASP A 68 -16.88 9.42 0.32
CA ASP A 68 -16.39 10.41 -0.63
C ASP A 68 -16.58 10.00 -2.10
N GLY A 69 -17.10 8.78 -2.34
CA GLY A 69 -17.31 8.22 -3.68
C GLY A 69 -16.10 7.54 -4.30
N ALA A 70 -14.97 7.53 -3.60
CA ALA A 70 -13.76 6.89 -4.06
C ALA A 70 -13.86 5.37 -3.92
N TRP A 71 -13.40 4.67 -4.96
CA TRP A 71 -13.34 3.22 -4.98
C TRP A 71 -12.51 2.69 -3.83
N VAL A 72 -13.09 1.77 -3.05
CA VAL A 72 -12.39 1.07 -1.99
C VAL A 72 -12.35 -0.43 -2.23
N VAL A 73 -11.19 -1.01 -1.93
CA VAL A 73 -11.00 -2.46 -1.87
C VAL A 73 -10.63 -2.79 -0.43
N SER A 74 -11.44 -3.61 0.24
CA SER A 74 -11.25 -3.97 1.65
C SER A 74 -11.11 -2.76 2.61
N GLY A 75 -11.76 -1.64 2.28
CA GLY A 75 -11.72 -0.40 3.07
C GLY A 75 -10.63 0.60 2.69
N THR A 76 -9.76 0.28 1.72
CA THR A 76 -8.67 1.16 1.27
C THR A 76 -8.98 1.82 -0.07
N VAL A 77 -8.86 3.15 -0.13
CA VAL A 77 -9.09 3.95 -1.34
C VAL A 77 -8.04 3.66 -2.41
N GLN A 78 -8.48 3.51 -3.66
CA GLN A 78 -7.61 3.26 -4.80
C GLN A 78 -7.26 4.57 -5.52
N THR A 79 -5.96 4.85 -5.64
CA THR A 79 -5.42 6.08 -6.25
C THR A 79 -4.35 5.78 -7.31
N LYS A 80 -4.15 6.69 -8.27
CA LYS A 80 -3.23 6.59 -9.40
C LYS A 80 -2.53 7.93 -9.64
N ALA A 81 -1.21 7.97 -9.50
CA ALA A 81 -0.45 9.19 -9.77
C ALA A 81 -0.22 9.45 -11.28
N ALA A 82 -0.26 10.72 -11.70
CA ALA A 82 0.07 11.18 -13.05
C ALA A 82 1.58 11.51 -13.17
N GLU A 83 2.23 10.96 -14.19
CA GLU A 83 3.69 10.72 -14.21
C GLU A 83 4.58 11.99 -14.25
N ALA A 84 5.44 12.13 -13.24
CA ALA A 84 6.81 12.64 -13.38
C ALA A 84 7.77 11.60 -12.80
N GLN A 85 8.60 10.97 -13.64
CA GLN A 85 9.56 9.93 -13.22
C GLN A 85 10.72 10.53 -12.41
N THR A 86 10.69 10.37 -11.08
CA THR A 86 11.83 9.86 -10.28
C THR A 86 11.35 9.45 -8.88
N ALA A 87 10.65 8.31 -8.82
CA ALA A 87 10.75 7.33 -7.74
C ALA A 87 10.07 6.06 -8.26
N THR A 88 10.90 5.17 -8.74
CA THR A 88 10.59 3.80 -9.12
C THR A 88 9.82 3.06 -8.01
N GLU A 89 8.82 2.29 -8.47
CA GLU A 89 8.17 1.14 -7.82
C GLU A 89 7.15 1.41 -6.70
N ASN A 90 5.86 1.26 -7.05
CA ASN A 90 4.89 0.56 -6.20
C ASN A 90 3.85 -0.12 -7.09
N GLN A 91 4.33 -1.05 -7.93
CA GLN A 91 3.53 -2.22 -8.33
C GLN A 91 4.41 -3.45 -8.19
N GLU A 92 4.38 -4.05 -7.00
CA GLU A 92 4.25 -5.49 -6.91
C GLU A 92 3.05 -5.80 -6.05
N GLN A 93 2.11 -6.53 -6.64
CA GLN A 93 1.23 -7.37 -5.87
C GLN A 93 2.08 -8.36 -5.08
N SER A 94 2.35 -8.01 -3.83
CA SER A 94 2.78 -8.82 -2.67
C SER A 94 4.06 -8.28 -2.03
N SER A 95 3.93 -7.39 -1.05
CA SER A 95 4.78 -7.46 0.13
C SER A 95 4.14 -6.66 1.25
N VAL A 96 3.61 -7.39 2.23
CA VAL A 96 3.64 -6.92 3.62
C VAL A 96 5.01 -6.24 3.81
N ASP A 97 5.04 -4.94 4.09
CA ASP A 97 6.27 -4.14 4.17
C ASP A 97 7.08 -4.52 5.42
N ILE A 98 7.58 -5.75 5.40
CA ILE A 98 8.24 -6.42 6.52
C ILE A 98 9.68 -5.92 6.69
N TYR A 99 10.22 -5.18 5.73
CA TYR A 99 11.58 -4.66 5.80
C TYR A 99 11.64 -3.45 6.76
N GLY A 100 12.66 -3.41 7.61
CA GLY A 100 12.86 -2.36 8.61
C GLY A 100 13.52 -2.86 9.89
N ASN A 101 13.66 -1.95 10.85
CA ASN A 101 14.21 -2.25 12.17
C ASN A 101 13.08 -2.62 13.12
N TYR A 102 13.25 -3.70 13.84
CA TYR A 102 12.30 -4.16 14.83
C TYR A 102 12.99 -4.26 16.18
N VAL A 103 12.34 -3.73 17.20
CA VAL A 103 12.84 -3.73 18.57
C VAL A 103 11.94 -4.58 19.45
N ASN A 104 12.53 -5.33 20.37
CA ASN A 104 11.78 -6.01 21.41
C ASN A 104 11.75 -5.19 22.72
N PRO A 105 10.93 -5.57 23.71
CA PRO A 105 10.86 -4.89 25.00
C PRO A 105 12.17 -4.87 25.80
N TYR A 106 13.13 -5.73 25.46
CA TYR A 106 14.46 -5.82 26.08
C TYR A 106 15.50 -4.93 25.39
N GLY A 107 15.13 -4.22 24.31
CA GLY A 107 16.00 -3.32 23.57
C GLY A 107 16.85 -4.01 22.49
N GLU A 108 16.62 -5.29 22.21
CA GLU A 108 17.30 -6.00 21.13
C GLU A 108 16.69 -5.58 19.78
N VAL A 109 17.56 -5.33 18.80
CA VAL A 109 17.16 -4.88 17.47
C VAL A 109 17.43 -5.96 16.44
N ILE A 110 16.41 -6.27 15.65
CA ILE A 110 16.50 -7.10 14.45
C ILE A 110 16.21 -6.24 13.25
N THR A 111 17.03 -6.35 12.21
CA THR A 111 16.85 -5.63 10.96
C THR A 111 16.51 -6.60 9.85
N LEU A 112 15.40 -6.33 9.16
CA LEU A 112 14.97 -7.05 7.97
C LEU A 112 15.25 -6.19 6.74
N THR A 113 16.04 -6.69 5.79
CA THR A 113 16.36 -5.99 4.55
C THR A 113 16.11 -6.86 3.34
N ASN A 114 15.88 -6.25 2.19
CA ASN A 114 15.91 -6.94 0.92
C ASN A 114 17.32 -6.85 0.32
N GLU A 115 17.97 -7.98 0.08
CA GLU A 115 19.24 -8.04 -0.66
C GLU A 115 19.10 -8.97 -1.85
N ASN A 116 19.31 -8.43 -3.06
CA ASN A 116 19.20 -9.18 -4.32
C ASN A 116 17.86 -9.93 -4.47
N GLY A 117 16.76 -9.39 -3.92
CA GLY A 117 15.44 -10.02 -3.97
C GLY A 117 15.19 -11.06 -2.87
N ALA A 118 16.14 -11.27 -1.95
CA ALA A 118 15.99 -12.17 -0.81
C ALA A 118 15.76 -11.36 0.49
N LEU A 119 14.85 -11.85 1.33
CA LEU A 119 14.67 -11.33 2.69
C LEU A 119 15.89 -11.74 3.53
N ILE A 120 16.63 -10.78 4.05
CA ILE A 120 17.76 -11.00 4.96
C ILE A 120 17.35 -10.54 6.35
N LEU A 121 17.47 -11.43 7.32
CA LEU A 121 17.33 -11.14 8.73
C LEU A 121 18.72 -10.90 9.34
N ARG A 122 18.89 -9.78 10.03
CA ARG A 122 20.09 -9.41 10.78
C ARG A 122 19.78 -9.27 12.25
N TYR A 123 20.53 -9.95 13.10
CA TYR A 123 20.40 -9.87 14.55
C TYR A 123 21.79 -9.84 15.17
N TYR A 124 21.89 -9.21 16.33
CA TYR A 124 23.13 -9.19 17.12
C TYR A 124 23.15 -10.43 18.01
N GLU A 125 24.25 -11.17 18.00
CA GLU A 125 24.50 -12.26 18.95
C GLU A 125 25.77 -11.93 19.75
N ASP A 126 25.67 -12.03 21.08
CA ASP A 126 26.84 -11.92 21.96
C ASP A 126 27.61 -13.25 21.91
N LYS A 127 28.81 -13.22 21.33
CA LYS A 127 29.72 -14.36 21.35
C LYS A 127 30.85 -14.14 22.34
N GLY A 128 30.50 -14.14 23.62
CA GLY A 128 31.49 -14.06 24.71
C GLY A 128 32.07 -12.67 24.87
N GLY A 129 31.24 -11.63 24.74
CA GLY A 129 31.62 -10.22 24.94
C GLY A 129 31.93 -9.44 23.67
N GLU A 130 31.86 -10.04 22.49
CA GLU A 130 31.87 -9.34 21.20
C GLU A 130 30.48 -9.43 20.55
N MET A 131 29.94 -8.28 20.15
CA MET A 131 28.67 -8.21 19.40
C MET A 131 28.95 -8.53 17.94
N GLU A 132 28.52 -9.70 17.48
CA GLU A 132 28.60 -10.08 16.07
C GLU A 132 27.22 -9.89 15.41
N ILE A 133 27.19 -9.25 14.23
CA ILE A 133 25.98 -9.18 13.41
C ILE A 133 25.89 -10.47 12.62
N LEU A 134 24.90 -11.30 12.95
CA LEU A 134 24.55 -12.47 12.17
C LEU A 134 23.50 -12.09 11.13
N ALA A 135 23.79 -12.39 9.87
CA ALA A 135 22.88 -12.21 8.76
C ALA A 135 22.46 -13.57 8.19
N SER A 136 21.18 -13.75 7.89
CA SER A 136 20.72 -14.96 7.22
C SER A 136 19.59 -14.66 6.25
N ALA A 137 19.62 -15.33 5.10
CA ALA A 137 18.54 -15.29 4.14
C ALA A 137 17.35 -16.11 4.65
N MET A 138 16.16 -15.55 4.49
CA MET A 138 14.90 -16.08 4.97
C MET A 138 14.05 -16.50 3.76
N GLN A 139 13.70 -17.78 3.70
CA GLN A 139 12.76 -18.33 2.73
C GLN A 139 11.34 -18.30 3.30
N LYS A 140 10.37 -17.87 2.48
CA LYS A 140 8.94 -17.92 2.84
C LYS A 140 8.48 -19.37 2.91
N VAL A 141 8.06 -19.83 4.09
CA VAL A 141 7.52 -21.18 4.30
C VAL A 141 6.00 -21.18 4.16
N ASN A 142 5.34 -20.13 4.67
CA ASN A 142 3.91 -19.88 4.51
C ASN A 142 3.62 -18.36 4.51
N ASP A 143 2.35 -17.95 4.43
CA ASP A 143 1.98 -16.53 4.36
C ASP A 143 2.39 -15.67 5.57
N THR A 144 2.68 -16.31 6.70
CA THR A 144 3.07 -15.62 7.94
C THR A 144 4.44 -16.06 8.47
N THR A 145 5.04 -17.13 7.95
CA THR A 145 6.27 -17.72 8.49
C THR A 145 7.37 -17.73 7.46
N TYR A 146 8.53 -17.25 7.88
CA TYR A 146 9.77 -17.30 7.11
C TYR A 146 10.81 -18.05 7.92
N GLN A 147 11.57 -18.92 7.27
CA GLN A 147 12.62 -19.72 7.89
C GLN A 147 13.97 -19.35 7.30
N SER A 148 15.02 -19.38 8.11
CA SER A 148 16.38 -19.17 7.64
C SER A 148 16.84 -20.31 6.74
N THR A 149 17.63 -20.00 5.72
CA THR A 149 18.32 -20.98 4.85
C THR A 149 19.69 -21.38 5.40
N THR A 150 20.21 -20.64 6.37
CA THR A 150 21.55 -20.85 6.97
C THR A 150 21.47 -21.55 8.32
N TYR A 151 20.46 -21.21 9.13
CA TYR A 151 20.30 -21.66 10.51
C TYR A 151 18.92 -22.30 10.67
N GLU A 152 18.86 -23.63 10.74
CA GLU A 152 17.58 -24.37 10.75
C GLU A 152 16.66 -24.01 11.93
N ALA A 153 17.24 -23.57 13.05
CA ALA A 153 16.51 -23.14 14.25
C ALA A 153 15.92 -21.71 14.15
N VAL A 154 16.31 -20.93 13.13
CA VAL A 154 15.90 -19.53 12.99
C VAL A 154 14.67 -19.43 12.12
N ASN A 155 13.55 -19.01 12.72
CA ASN A 155 12.30 -18.73 12.02
C ASN A 155 11.65 -17.46 12.61
N ILE A 156 10.98 -16.70 11.76
CA ILE A 156 10.13 -15.58 12.15
C ILE A 156 8.69 -15.87 11.75
N LYS A 157 7.77 -15.45 12.62
CA LYS A 157 6.35 -15.50 12.33
C LYS A 157 5.74 -14.11 12.47
N PHE A 158 5.33 -13.53 11.35
CA PHE A 158 4.61 -12.28 11.31
C PHE A 158 3.21 -12.46 11.89
N THR A 159 2.88 -11.65 12.89
CA THR A 159 1.50 -11.52 13.38
C THR A 159 0.77 -10.45 12.57
N ASN A 160 1.50 -9.43 12.12
CA ASN A 160 1.05 -8.38 11.22
C ASN A 160 2.26 -7.76 10.51
N ASN A 161 2.04 -6.70 9.74
CA ASN A 161 3.05 -6.06 8.90
C ASN A 161 4.11 -5.26 9.68
N THR A 162 3.90 -5.04 10.98
CA THR A 162 4.77 -4.27 11.86
C THR A 162 5.27 -5.09 13.04
N THR A 163 4.90 -6.37 13.15
CA THR A 163 5.15 -7.19 14.33
C THR A 163 5.39 -8.64 13.94
N PHE A 164 6.51 -9.20 14.37
CA PHE A 164 6.79 -10.63 14.27
C PHE A 164 7.29 -11.21 15.59
N THR A 165 7.14 -12.52 15.75
CA THR A 165 7.77 -13.28 16.82
C THR A 165 9.04 -13.96 16.30
N PHE A 166 10.13 -13.87 17.07
CA PHE A 166 11.43 -14.49 16.79
C PHE A 166 11.98 -15.08 18.06
N TYR A 167 12.48 -16.32 18.00
CA TYR A 167 13.12 -17.10 19.07
C TYR A 167 12.38 -17.09 20.43
N ASP A 168 11.98 -18.27 20.94
CA ASP A 168 11.27 -18.39 22.23
C ASP A 168 9.92 -17.63 22.32
N GLY A 169 9.40 -17.16 21.18
CA GLY A 169 8.14 -16.40 21.10
C GLY A 169 8.25 -14.91 21.41
N ILE A 170 9.46 -14.35 21.49
CA ILE A 170 9.68 -12.92 21.76
C ILE A 170 9.12 -12.08 20.61
N VAL A 171 8.36 -11.04 20.97
CA VAL A 171 7.70 -10.13 20.01
C VAL A 171 8.63 -8.97 19.70
N TYR A 172 8.80 -8.72 18.40
CA TYR A 172 9.55 -7.62 17.83
C TYR A 172 8.60 -6.70 17.07
N THR A 173 8.65 -5.40 17.37
CA THR A 173 7.79 -4.38 16.75
C THR A 173 8.63 -3.39 15.96
N LYS A 174 8.17 -3.05 14.75
CA LYS A 174 8.83 -2.13 13.83
C LYS A 174 8.93 -0.73 14.45
N GLN A 175 10.13 -0.14 14.42
CA GLN A 175 10.38 1.28 14.76
C GLN A 175 10.33 2.18 13.54
#